data_AF-A0A7S3DR37-F1
#
_entry.id   AF-A0A7S3DR37-F1
#
_cell.length_a   1.000
_cell.length_b   1.000
_cell.length_c   1.000
_cell.angle_alpha   90.00
_cell.angle_beta   90.00
_cell.angle_gamma   90.00
#
_symmetry.space_group_name_H-M   'P 1'
#
loop_
_entity.id
_entity.type
_entity.pdbx_description
1 polymer ?
#
loop_
_entity_poly.entity_id
_entity_poly.type
_entity_poly.pdbx_seq_one_letter_code
_entity_poly.pdbx_strand_id
1 'polypeptide(L)'
;GQMIFQHALLTWVDDAREKENTAEYDTMQQAIVTLWLAYAEYFSSAHQYKSAMEAYDQAANCPVAGSVGTVWLSYAQYAQERGKKRTAQQVYIRALVGVNGASAAVQEEQDREILWQTFLEMMQENSPELTLSALQEAVQSEQAAAAPAGGGDLGDSNHGDDHDGPAQKRIKLEAPETGSGVTDMVNMTPPPHPPEMEKNHVISSEAVDMEANAFLSVLQQKEVPPDILAAWMIRDGQSLPQPPAHPLFSPAPPKLSDPTAKNLLGDVKLALNLNQRLQSPSGTIVLKLCQALWTLTALTEQQTSEALIELEESLKQVHKQREANFAMRMATATTPSVKQAVQSHIEQDRQAFQRACDEQRQKLQQDIAWQLRRLLCVQQQILTQLQVPGFTGPTVVESTLEQQAKICAYLHAAFYLRNRIGPEPHLALLAAQAKRLEEQFAQEFANPPPPPPPPMQQQQQPPPPPPQQGLYGNGPPPSYPPYNPQQQQQQQPTYGHPPPPPPPSYPPYRPPQQQPPYGGGGGGQYNY
;
A
#
# COMPACT_ATOMS: atom_id res chain seq x y z
N GLY A 1 -14.57 -5.52 -5.95
CA GLY A 1 -14.01 -6.56 -6.82
C GLY A 1 -12.60 -6.20 -7.22
N GLN A 2 -12.45 -5.44 -8.32
CA GLN A 2 -11.17 -5.08 -8.95
C GLN A 2 -10.04 -4.65 -7.99
N MET A 3 -10.34 -3.75 -7.06
CA MET A 3 -9.38 -3.26 -6.04
C MET A 3 -8.72 -4.38 -5.23
N ILE A 4 -9.51 -5.40 -4.86
CA ILE A 4 -9.07 -6.49 -3.98
C ILE A 4 -8.12 -7.39 -4.76
N PHE A 5 -8.46 -7.74 -6.00
CA PHE A 5 -7.60 -8.53 -6.88
C PHE A 5 -6.28 -7.82 -7.15
N GLN A 6 -6.31 -6.54 -7.55
CA GLN A 6 -5.09 -5.78 -7.85
C GLN A 6 -4.16 -5.68 -6.63
N HIS A 7 -4.70 -5.41 -5.44
CA HIS A 7 -3.90 -5.30 -4.23
C HIS A 7 -3.28 -6.64 -3.83
N ALA A 8 -4.09 -7.72 -3.84
CA ALA A 8 -3.61 -9.05 -3.51
C ALA A 8 -2.55 -9.54 -4.50
N LEU A 9 -2.76 -9.31 -5.80
CA LEU A 9 -1.78 -9.65 -6.85
C LEU A 9 -0.46 -8.90 -6.67
N LEU A 10 -0.49 -7.60 -6.39
CA LEU A 10 0.74 -6.83 -6.15
C LEU A 10 1.51 -7.36 -4.93
N THR A 11 0.79 -7.56 -3.81
CA THR A 11 1.42 -8.03 -2.57
C THR A 11 2.02 -9.42 -2.76
N TRP A 12 1.27 -10.36 -3.33
CA TRP A 12 1.71 -11.75 -3.44
C TRP A 12 2.79 -11.94 -4.49
N VAL A 13 2.76 -11.19 -5.60
CA VAL A 13 3.84 -11.24 -6.59
C VAL A 13 5.16 -10.73 -5.99
N ASP A 14 5.11 -9.68 -5.17
CA ASP A 14 6.30 -9.20 -4.47
C ASP A 14 6.81 -10.24 -3.47
N ASP A 15 5.91 -10.83 -2.64
CA ASP A 15 6.27 -11.90 -1.70
C ASP A 15 6.88 -13.14 -2.39
N ALA A 16 6.34 -13.55 -3.54
CA ALA A 16 6.83 -14.69 -4.30
C ALA A 16 8.23 -14.44 -4.86
N ARG A 17 8.50 -13.22 -5.32
CA ARG A 17 9.83 -12.83 -5.83
C ARG A 17 10.88 -12.84 -4.74
N GLU A 18 10.53 -12.47 -3.51
CA GLU A 18 11.47 -12.55 -2.38
C GLU A 18 11.77 -13.99 -1.94
N LYS A 19 10.88 -14.95 -2.29
CA LYS A 19 10.93 -16.35 -1.87
C LYS A 19 11.37 -17.35 -2.95
N GLU A 20 12.01 -16.89 -4.02
CA GLU A 20 12.32 -17.63 -5.28
C GLU A 20 13.07 -18.99 -5.13
N ASN A 21 13.40 -19.45 -3.92
CA ASN A 21 14.09 -20.74 -3.69
C ASN A 21 13.48 -21.58 -2.55
N THR A 22 12.21 -21.37 -2.22
CA THR A 22 11.53 -22.10 -1.13
C THR A 22 10.49 -23.06 -1.68
N ALA A 23 10.23 -24.17 -0.99
CA ALA A 23 9.11 -25.08 -1.34
C ALA A 23 7.74 -24.36 -1.28
N GLU A 24 7.66 -23.22 -0.60
CA GLU A 24 6.48 -22.36 -0.58
C GLU A 24 6.27 -21.62 -1.90
N TYR A 25 7.32 -21.46 -2.72
CA TYR A 25 7.28 -20.72 -3.99
C TYR A 25 6.26 -21.34 -4.95
N ASP A 26 6.28 -22.66 -5.16
CA ASP A 26 5.36 -23.33 -6.07
C ASP A 26 3.89 -23.15 -5.64
N THR A 27 3.63 -23.24 -4.33
CA THR A 27 2.28 -23.04 -3.78
C THR A 27 1.82 -21.59 -3.99
N MET A 28 2.72 -20.63 -3.76
CA MET A 28 2.43 -19.22 -3.94
C MET A 28 2.27 -18.84 -5.41
N GLN A 29 3.10 -19.40 -6.29
CA GLN A 29 2.99 -19.25 -7.75
C GLN A 29 1.63 -19.74 -8.24
N GLN A 30 1.20 -20.94 -7.82
CA GLN A 30 -0.12 -21.48 -8.18
C GLN A 30 -1.27 -20.61 -7.64
N ALA A 31 -1.14 -20.06 -6.44
CA ALA A 31 -2.12 -19.14 -5.86
C ALA A 31 -2.21 -17.84 -6.67
N ILE A 32 -1.07 -17.27 -7.09
CA ILE A 32 -1.01 -16.06 -7.92
C ILE A 32 -1.61 -16.32 -9.31
N VAL A 33 -1.31 -17.46 -9.92
CA VAL A 33 -1.91 -17.89 -11.19
C VAL A 33 -3.43 -17.98 -11.06
N THR A 34 -3.92 -18.68 -10.04
CA THR A 34 -5.36 -18.80 -9.76
C THR A 34 -6.02 -17.43 -9.59
N LEU A 35 -5.35 -16.51 -8.90
CA LEU A 35 -5.86 -15.17 -8.66
C LEU A 35 -5.92 -14.32 -9.93
N TRP A 36 -4.91 -14.41 -10.81
CA TRP A 36 -4.91 -13.74 -12.12
C TRP A 36 -6.04 -14.27 -13.02
N LEU A 37 -6.23 -15.58 -13.07
CA LEU A 37 -7.29 -16.20 -13.87
C LEU A 37 -8.68 -15.80 -13.37
N ALA A 38 -8.90 -15.83 -12.06
CA ALA A 38 -10.16 -15.36 -11.45
C ALA A 38 -10.40 -13.86 -11.72
N TYR A 39 -9.34 -13.05 -11.76
CA TYR A 39 -9.44 -11.63 -12.07
C TYR A 39 -9.82 -11.37 -13.53
N ALA A 40 -9.27 -12.14 -14.47
CA ALA A 40 -9.66 -12.08 -15.88
C ALA A 40 -11.10 -12.60 -16.11
N GLU A 41 -11.46 -13.71 -15.47
CA GLU A 41 -12.81 -14.29 -15.52
C GLU A 41 -13.88 -13.34 -14.95
N TYR A 42 -13.56 -12.61 -13.87
CA TYR A 42 -14.42 -11.58 -13.30
C TYR A 42 -14.82 -10.53 -14.35
N PHE A 43 -13.86 -10.05 -15.17
CA PHE A 43 -14.17 -9.11 -16.24
C PHE A 43 -14.89 -9.76 -17.42
N SER A 44 -14.55 -11.00 -17.77
CA SER A 44 -15.22 -11.76 -18.82
C SER A 44 -16.71 -11.93 -18.51
N SER A 45 -17.02 -12.34 -17.28
CA SER A 45 -18.39 -12.49 -16.78
C SER A 45 -19.15 -11.17 -16.70
N ALA A 46 -18.44 -10.06 -16.47
CA ALA A 46 -19.01 -8.71 -16.52
C ALA A 46 -19.13 -8.15 -17.96
N HIS A 47 -18.81 -8.94 -18.98
CA HIS A 47 -18.75 -8.53 -20.39
C HIS A 47 -17.81 -7.34 -20.68
N GLN A 48 -16.81 -7.12 -19.81
CA GLN A 48 -15.78 -6.10 -19.96
C GLN A 48 -14.57 -6.67 -20.72
N TYR A 49 -14.77 -7.01 -22.00
CA TYR A 49 -13.83 -7.82 -22.75
C TYR A 49 -12.43 -7.21 -22.93
N LYS A 50 -12.34 -5.88 -23.01
CA LYS A 50 -11.06 -5.16 -23.09
C LYS A 50 -10.27 -5.32 -21.79
N SER A 51 -10.93 -5.12 -20.65
CA SER A 51 -10.32 -5.28 -19.32
C SER A 51 -9.95 -6.73 -19.01
N ALA A 52 -10.73 -7.71 -19.47
CA ALA A 52 -10.37 -9.12 -19.38
C ALA A 52 -9.09 -9.42 -20.19
N MET A 53 -9.00 -8.91 -21.43
CA MET A 53 -7.81 -9.06 -22.27
C MET A 53 -6.57 -8.38 -21.66
N GLU A 54 -6.74 -7.19 -21.09
CA GLU A 54 -5.67 -6.50 -20.34
C GLU A 54 -5.23 -7.29 -19.10
N ALA A 55 -6.16 -7.91 -18.37
CA ALA A 55 -5.83 -8.76 -17.22
C ALA A 55 -5.03 -10.01 -17.64
N TYR A 56 -5.40 -10.65 -18.75
CA TYR A 56 -4.63 -11.76 -19.31
C TYR A 56 -3.23 -11.33 -19.78
N ASP A 57 -3.10 -10.19 -20.45
CA ASP A 57 -1.79 -9.70 -20.87
C ASP A 57 -0.91 -9.34 -19.65
N GLN A 58 -1.48 -8.75 -18.60
CA GLN A 58 -0.76 -8.51 -17.34
C GLN A 58 -0.33 -9.82 -16.66
N ALA A 59 -1.18 -10.85 -16.66
CA ALA A 59 -0.85 -12.17 -16.13
C ALA A 59 0.30 -12.83 -16.92
N ALA A 60 0.25 -12.74 -18.25
CA ALA A 60 1.29 -13.28 -19.15
C ALA A 60 2.63 -12.53 -19.04
N ASN A 61 2.60 -11.23 -18.70
CA ASN A 61 3.78 -10.42 -18.44
C ASN A 61 4.28 -10.49 -16.99
N CYS A 62 3.56 -11.18 -16.10
CA CYS A 62 3.95 -11.31 -14.69
C CYS A 62 5.20 -12.20 -14.57
N PRO A 63 6.25 -11.80 -13.84
CA PRO A 63 7.47 -12.61 -13.72
C PRO A 63 7.23 -13.97 -13.03
N VAL A 64 6.19 -14.08 -12.20
CA VAL A 64 5.87 -15.30 -11.44
C VAL A 64 4.85 -16.16 -12.19
N ALA A 65 3.76 -15.56 -12.68
CA ALA A 65 2.67 -16.29 -13.32
C ALA A 65 2.88 -16.49 -14.83
N GLY A 66 3.65 -15.63 -15.48
CA GLY A 66 3.89 -15.66 -16.92
C GLY A 66 4.76 -16.84 -17.38
N SER A 67 5.40 -17.56 -16.46
CA SER A 67 6.13 -18.79 -16.76
C SER A 67 5.25 -20.05 -16.73
N VAL A 68 4.01 -19.95 -16.26
CA VAL A 68 3.08 -21.08 -16.07
C VAL A 68 2.16 -21.22 -17.28
N GLY A 69 2.12 -22.41 -17.89
CA GLY A 69 1.39 -22.67 -19.13
C GLY A 69 -0.13 -22.51 -19.01
N THR A 70 -0.70 -22.75 -17.84
CA THR A 70 -2.15 -22.60 -17.59
C THR A 70 -2.66 -21.17 -17.83
N VAL A 71 -1.83 -20.14 -17.54
CA VAL A 71 -2.16 -18.74 -17.83
C VAL A 71 -2.29 -18.51 -19.34
N TRP A 72 -1.31 -19.02 -20.11
CA TRP A 72 -1.28 -18.89 -21.56
C TRP A 72 -2.41 -19.66 -22.24
N LEU A 73 -2.72 -20.87 -21.75
CA LEU A 73 -3.81 -21.70 -22.25
C LEU A 73 -5.15 -20.98 -22.06
N SER A 74 -5.44 -20.47 -20.86
CA SER A 74 -6.67 -19.73 -20.59
C SER A 74 -6.77 -18.46 -21.43
N TYR A 75 -5.66 -17.74 -21.62
CA TYR A 75 -5.63 -16.55 -22.47
C TYR A 75 -5.95 -16.89 -23.94
N ALA A 76 -5.32 -17.94 -24.49
CA ALA A 76 -5.57 -18.35 -25.86
C ALA A 76 -7.01 -18.85 -26.07
N GLN A 77 -7.55 -19.64 -25.13
CA GLN A 77 -8.94 -20.09 -25.14
C GLN A 77 -9.91 -18.91 -25.12
N TYR A 78 -9.71 -17.95 -24.21
CA TYR A 78 -10.52 -16.74 -24.17
C TYR A 78 -10.47 -15.95 -25.49
N ALA A 79 -9.29 -15.82 -26.12
CA ALA A 79 -9.18 -15.18 -27.42
C ALA A 79 -9.93 -15.94 -28.53
N GLN A 80 -9.89 -17.28 -28.51
CA GLN A 80 -10.61 -18.15 -29.45
C GLN A 80 -12.13 -18.06 -29.27
N GLU A 81 -12.64 -18.09 -28.03
CA GLU A 81 -14.06 -17.92 -27.69
C GLU A 81 -14.61 -16.57 -28.20
N ARG A 82 -13.75 -15.54 -28.21
CA ARG A 82 -14.07 -14.22 -28.76
C ARG A 82 -13.96 -14.13 -30.28
N GLY A 83 -13.68 -15.25 -30.97
CA GLY A 83 -13.51 -15.31 -32.42
C GLY A 83 -12.18 -14.76 -32.92
N LYS A 84 -11.23 -14.43 -32.03
CA LYS A 84 -9.94 -13.83 -32.37
C LYS A 84 -8.86 -14.90 -32.55
N LYS A 85 -9.04 -15.80 -33.52
CA LYS A 85 -8.13 -16.93 -33.78
C LYS A 85 -6.67 -16.50 -34.03
N ARG A 86 -6.45 -15.38 -34.72
CA ARG A 86 -5.10 -14.81 -34.95
C ARG A 86 -4.44 -14.38 -33.65
N THR A 87 -5.18 -13.77 -32.73
CA THR A 87 -4.67 -13.40 -31.41
C THR A 87 -4.35 -14.64 -30.59
N ALA A 88 -5.23 -15.65 -30.59
CA ALA A 88 -4.95 -16.93 -29.91
C ALA A 88 -3.67 -17.60 -30.44
N GLN A 89 -3.47 -17.62 -31.77
CA GLN A 89 -2.23 -18.09 -32.39
C GLN A 89 -1.00 -17.32 -31.91
N GLN A 90 -1.07 -15.99 -31.88
CA GLN A 90 0.03 -15.15 -31.37
C GLN A 90 0.34 -15.43 -29.89
N VAL A 91 -0.69 -15.67 -29.08
CA VAL A 91 -0.54 -16.05 -27.67
C VAL A 91 0.20 -17.39 -27.53
N TYR A 92 -0.19 -18.42 -28.31
CA TYR A 92 0.51 -19.71 -28.32
C TYR A 92 1.98 -19.58 -28.75
N ILE A 93 2.25 -18.86 -29.85
CA ILE A 93 3.63 -18.66 -30.34
C ILE A 93 4.46 -17.93 -29.27
N ARG A 94 3.91 -16.86 -28.68
CA ARG A 94 4.60 -16.11 -27.62
C ARG A 94 4.92 -17.00 -26.41
N ALA A 95 4.00 -17.87 -25.99
CA ALA A 95 4.21 -18.80 -24.88
C ALA A 95 5.32 -19.83 -25.17
N LEU A 96 5.26 -20.46 -26.35
CA LEU A 96 6.05 -21.63 -26.70
C LEU A 96 7.45 -21.31 -27.24
N VAL A 97 7.59 -20.13 -27.83
CA VAL A 97 8.73 -19.78 -28.69
C VAL A 97 9.32 -18.40 -28.36
N GLY A 98 8.54 -17.53 -27.70
CA GLY A 98 8.97 -16.18 -27.33
C GLY A 98 8.79 -15.16 -28.45
N VAL A 99 9.05 -13.89 -28.16
CA VAL A 99 8.89 -12.76 -29.09
C VAL A 99 10.22 -12.02 -29.21
N ASN A 100 10.61 -11.63 -30.42
CA ASN A 100 11.80 -10.81 -30.70
C ASN A 100 13.12 -11.38 -30.13
N GLY A 101 13.31 -12.71 -30.22
CA GLY A 101 14.52 -13.36 -29.73
C GLY A 101 14.56 -13.58 -28.21
N ALA A 102 13.51 -13.19 -27.48
CA ALA A 102 13.31 -13.68 -26.12
C ALA A 102 13.07 -15.20 -26.14
N SER A 103 13.54 -15.88 -25.09
CA SER A 103 13.25 -17.31 -24.89
C SER A 103 11.76 -17.55 -24.70
N ALA A 104 11.34 -18.80 -24.87
CA ALA A 104 9.98 -19.24 -24.57
C ALA A 104 9.58 -18.80 -23.15
N ALA A 105 8.37 -18.25 -23.00
CA ALA A 105 7.88 -17.80 -21.71
C ALA A 105 7.67 -18.99 -20.76
N VAL A 106 7.14 -20.09 -21.28
CA VAL A 106 6.88 -21.32 -20.52
C VAL A 106 8.09 -22.25 -20.63
N GLN A 107 8.70 -22.56 -19.49
CA GLN A 107 9.90 -23.39 -19.41
C GLN A 107 9.58 -24.86 -19.10
N GLU A 108 8.48 -25.13 -18.40
CA GLU A 108 8.09 -26.47 -17.98
C GLU A 108 7.64 -27.33 -19.17
N GLU A 109 8.24 -28.52 -19.32
CA GLU A 109 8.03 -29.38 -20.48
C GLU A 109 6.59 -29.90 -20.58
N GLN A 110 5.97 -30.23 -19.44
CA GLN A 110 4.58 -30.71 -19.38
C GLN A 110 3.61 -29.66 -19.91
N ASP A 111 3.75 -28.42 -19.43
CA ASP A 111 2.92 -27.29 -19.87
C ASP A 111 3.13 -26.99 -21.36
N ARG A 112 4.37 -27.08 -21.85
CA ARG A 112 4.67 -26.91 -23.28
C ARG A 112 4.01 -27.98 -24.15
N GLU A 113 4.01 -29.23 -23.69
CA GLU A 113 3.34 -30.33 -24.41
C GLU A 113 1.84 -30.07 -24.53
N ILE A 114 1.19 -29.67 -23.43
CA ILE A 114 -0.25 -29.34 -23.41
C ILE A 114 -0.53 -28.18 -24.37
N LEU A 115 0.25 -27.09 -24.29
CA LEU A 115 0.10 -25.92 -25.17
C LEU A 115 0.25 -26.30 -26.64
N TRP A 116 1.22 -27.15 -26.98
CA TRP A 116 1.42 -27.64 -28.35
C TRP A 116 0.24 -28.47 -28.86
N GLN A 117 -0.29 -29.36 -28.01
CA GLN A 117 -1.45 -30.19 -28.36
C GLN A 117 -2.70 -29.33 -28.60
N THR A 118 -3.03 -28.41 -27.69
CA THR A 118 -4.20 -27.53 -27.86
C THR A 118 -4.02 -26.57 -29.03
N PHE A 119 -2.79 -26.09 -29.28
CA PHE A 119 -2.50 -25.26 -30.45
C PHE A 119 -2.73 -26.04 -31.75
N LEU A 120 -2.33 -27.32 -31.80
CA LEU A 120 -2.60 -28.19 -32.94
C LEU A 120 -4.11 -28.39 -33.15
N GLU A 121 -4.87 -28.68 -32.09
CA GLU A 121 -6.33 -28.84 -32.16
C GLU A 121 -7.00 -27.60 -32.76
N MET A 122 -6.62 -26.41 -32.30
CA MET A 122 -7.12 -25.14 -32.82
C MET A 122 -6.81 -24.96 -34.33
N MET A 123 -5.61 -25.33 -34.76
CA MET A 123 -5.21 -25.22 -36.17
C MET A 123 -5.88 -26.27 -37.07
N GLN A 124 -6.15 -27.47 -36.52
CA GLN A 124 -6.83 -28.55 -37.23
C GLN A 124 -8.30 -28.24 -37.54
N GLU A 125 -8.94 -27.32 -36.83
CA GLU A 125 -10.29 -26.82 -37.18
C GLU A 125 -10.36 -26.32 -38.63
N ASN A 126 -9.26 -25.76 -39.16
CA ASN A 126 -9.17 -25.26 -40.53
C ASN A 126 -8.32 -26.16 -41.45
N SER A 127 -7.56 -27.10 -40.88
CA SER A 127 -6.58 -27.92 -41.62
C SER A 127 -6.41 -29.28 -40.94
N PRO A 128 -7.35 -30.21 -41.13
CA PRO A 128 -7.42 -31.46 -40.36
C PRO A 128 -6.23 -32.41 -40.58
N GLU A 129 -5.47 -32.23 -41.66
CA GLU A 129 -4.29 -33.05 -41.96
C GLU A 129 -3.00 -32.52 -41.30
N LEU A 130 -3.05 -31.39 -40.59
CA LEU A 130 -1.89 -30.80 -39.94
C LEU A 130 -1.40 -31.70 -38.80
N THR A 131 -0.11 -32.07 -38.82
CA THR A 131 0.53 -32.86 -37.76
C THR A 131 1.30 -31.95 -36.80
N LEU A 132 1.56 -32.44 -35.57
CA LEU A 132 2.31 -31.68 -34.58
C LEU A 132 3.71 -31.26 -35.07
N SER A 133 4.42 -32.18 -35.74
CA SER A 133 5.74 -31.90 -36.32
C SER A 133 5.69 -30.80 -37.36
N ALA A 134 4.69 -30.84 -38.26
CA ALA A 134 4.52 -29.83 -39.29
C ALA A 134 4.19 -28.45 -38.69
N LEU A 135 3.39 -28.40 -37.62
CA LEU A 135 3.09 -27.16 -36.91
C LEU A 135 4.34 -26.58 -36.23
N GLN A 136 5.12 -27.41 -35.54
CA GLN A 136 6.35 -26.98 -34.87
C GLN A 136 7.37 -26.43 -35.88
N GLU A 137 7.57 -27.11 -37.00
CA GLU A 137 8.43 -26.65 -38.10
C GLU A 137 7.95 -25.31 -38.68
N ALA A 138 6.64 -25.17 -38.91
CA ALA A 138 6.06 -23.93 -39.43
C ALA A 138 6.31 -22.74 -38.49
N VAL A 139 6.07 -22.90 -37.18
CA VAL A 139 6.29 -21.85 -36.20
C VAL A 139 7.78 -21.47 -36.09
N GLN A 140 8.68 -22.45 -36.10
CA GLN A 140 10.12 -22.20 -36.11
C GLN A 140 10.56 -21.45 -37.37
N SER A 141 10.00 -21.80 -38.53
CA SER A 141 10.30 -21.12 -39.80
C SER A 141 9.78 -19.67 -39.81
N GLU A 142 8.61 -19.41 -39.22
CA GLU A 142 8.05 -18.07 -39.10
C GLU A 142 8.89 -17.19 -38.17
N GLN A 143 9.38 -17.75 -37.06
CA GLN A 143 10.27 -17.02 -36.15
C GLN A 143 11.63 -16.70 -36.81
N ALA A 144 12.20 -17.66 -37.55
CA ALA A 144 13.43 -17.44 -38.30
C ALA A 144 13.27 -16.36 -39.39
N ALA A 145 12.08 -16.27 -40.00
CA ALA A 145 11.74 -15.23 -40.97
C ALA A 145 11.46 -13.87 -40.32
N ALA A 146 10.97 -13.85 -39.09
CA ALA A 146 10.68 -12.62 -38.33
C ALA A 146 11.93 -12.02 -37.64
N ALA A 147 13.05 -12.73 -37.60
CA ALA A 147 14.31 -12.18 -37.10
C ALA A 147 14.76 -11.01 -38.00
N PRO A 148 14.89 -9.78 -37.46
CA PRO A 148 15.16 -8.60 -38.27
C PRO A 148 16.55 -8.66 -38.88
N ALA A 149 16.62 -8.81 -40.20
CA ALA A 149 17.80 -8.47 -40.98
C ALA A 149 17.95 -6.93 -40.99
N GLY A 150 18.52 -6.37 -39.93
CA GLY A 150 18.93 -4.96 -39.86
C GLY A 150 17.88 -4.02 -39.27
N GLY A 151 18.33 -3.24 -38.27
CA GLY A 151 17.51 -2.37 -37.44
C GLY A 151 16.65 -1.36 -38.22
N GLY A 152 15.35 -1.43 -37.96
CA GLY A 152 14.38 -0.38 -38.23
C GLY A 152 13.42 -0.33 -37.05
N ASP A 153 13.61 0.68 -36.20
CA ASP A 153 12.72 1.05 -35.10
C ASP A 153 11.30 1.28 -35.64
N LEU A 154 10.35 0.42 -35.29
CA LEU A 154 8.94 0.63 -35.54
C LEU A 154 8.17 0.41 -34.24
N GLY A 155 7.70 1.55 -33.72
CA GLY A 155 6.89 1.65 -32.53
C GLY A 155 5.57 0.89 -32.63
N ASP A 156 5.24 0.29 -31.49
CA ASP A 156 4.00 -0.39 -31.14
C ASP A 156 2.80 0.54 -31.38
N SER A 157 2.07 0.28 -32.46
CA SER A 157 0.80 0.93 -32.79
C SER A 157 -0.32 -0.10 -32.74
N ASN A 158 -0.77 -0.40 -31.52
CA ASN A 158 -2.04 -1.09 -31.29
C ASN A 158 -3.19 -0.10 -31.53
N HIS A 159 -3.47 0.21 -32.80
CA HIS A 159 -4.69 0.91 -33.21
C HIS A 159 -5.66 -0.14 -33.77
N GLY A 160 -6.71 -0.41 -32.99
CA GLY A 160 -7.81 -1.26 -33.44
C GLY A 160 -8.60 -0.54 -34.52
N ASP A 161 -8.66 -1.16 -35.69
CA ASP A 161 -9.69 -0.86 -36.69
C ASP A 161 -10.22 -2.19 -37.24
N ASP A 162 -11.50 -2.41 -36.99
CA ASP A 162 -12.27 -3.57 -37.46
C ASP A 162 -12.64 -3.33 -38.93
N HIS A 163 -11.88 -3.91 -39.85
CA HIS A 163 -12.33 -4.11 -41.23
C HIS A 163 -12.14 -5.55 -41.68
N ASP A 164 -13.26 -6.27 -41.64
CA ASP A 164 -13.48 -7.56 -42.29
C ASP A 164 -13.62 -7.33 -43.80
N GLY A 165 -12.75 -7.95 -44.60
CA GLY A 165 -12.75 -7.84 -46.07
C GLY A 165 -11.92 -8.94 -46.74
N PRO A 166 -12.41 -9.58 -47.82
CA PRO A 166 -11.91 -10.89 -48.25
C PRO A 166 -10.69 -10.82 -49.19
N ALA A 167 -9.95 -11.94 -49.16
CA ALA A 167 -8.71 -12.22 -49.87
C ALA A 167 -8.71 -11.90 -51.37
N GLN A 168 -7.68 -11.18 -51.86
CA GLN A 168 -7.18 -11.31 -53.23
C GLN A 168 -5.66 -11.06 -53.39
N LYS A 169 -5.00 -12.11 -53.89
CA LYS A 169 -3.95 -12.13 -54.95
C LYS A 169 -2.72 -11.23 -54.82
N ARG A 170 -1.59 -11.89 -54.53
CA ARG A 170 -0.22 -11.56 -54.99
C ARG A 170 -0.21 -11.00 -56.42
N ILE A 171 0.37 -9.82 -56.59
CA ILE A 171 0.99 -9.37 -57.85
C ILE A 171 2.40 -8.87 -57.55
N LYS A 172 3.24 -9.01 -58.56
CA LYS A 172 4.69 -9.16 -58.60
C LYS A 172 5.34 -7.88 -59.13
N LEU A 173 6.52 -7.58 -58.61
CA LEU A 173 7.69 -6.90 -59.21
C LEU A 173 7.68 -5.40 -59.57
N GLU A 174 8.87 -4.85 -59.27
CA GLU A 174 9.67 -3.84 -60.01
C GLU A 174 9.38 -2.34 -59.84
N ALA A 175 10.41 -1.67 -59.30
CA ALA A 175 10.79 -0.28 -59.58
C ALA A 175 11.33 -0.20 -61.04
N PRO A 176 11.40 0.97 -61.70
CA PRO A 176 12.35 2.02 -61.31
C PRO A 176 11.90 3.49 -61.49
N GLU A 177 12.65 4.35 -60.81
CA GLU A 177 13.07 5.73 -61.11
C GLU A 177 12.22 6.69 -61.96
N THR A 178 12.14 7.93 -61.44
CA THR A 178 12.36 9.25 -62.08
C THR A 178 11.22 10.24 -61.78
N GLY A 179 11.58 11.42 -61.26
CA GLY A 179 10.58 12.44 -60.98
C GLY A 179 11.08 13.64 -60.19
N SER A 180 11.94 14.43 -60.83
CA SER A 180 12.40 15.76 -60.42
C SER A 180 11.23 16.68 -60.00
N GLY A 181 11.38 17.39 -58.88
CA GLY A 181 10.37 18.30 -58.36
C GLY A 181 10.95 19.33 -57.39
N VAL A 182 11.68 20.29 -57.95
CA VAL A 182 12.18 21.51 -57.30
C VAL A 182 11.02 22.27 -56.65
N THR A 183 11.10 22.53 -55.34
CA THR A 183 10.43 23.66 -54.69
C THR A 183 11.35 24.28 -53.66
N ASP A 184 12.01 25.36 -54.09
CA ASP A 184 12.52 26.43 -53.24
C ASP A 184 11.41 26.94 -52.34
N MET A 185 11.56 26.90 -51.01
CA MET A 185 10.96 27.88 -50.09
C MET A 185 11.67 27.89 -48.72
N VAL A 186 12.31 29.03 -48.45
CA VAL A 186 12.44 29.72 -47.15
C VAL A 186 13.41 29.12 -46.11
N ASN A 187 14.65 29.60 -46.21
CA ASN A 187 15.66 29.67 -45.17
C ASN A 187 15.17 30.60 -44.03
N MET A 188 14.54 30.06 -43.00
CA MET A 188 14.26 30.77 -41.74
C MET A 188 15.40 30.51 -40.76
N THR A 189 16.22 31.55 -40.59
CA THR A 189 17.27 31.62 -39.59
C THR A 189 16.63 31.60 -38.19
N PRO A 190 16.99 30.67 -37.29
CA PRO A 190 16.46 30.66 -35.93
C PRO A 190 17.03 31.85 -35.13
N PRO A 191 16.23 32.46 -34.23
CA PRO A 191 16.68 33.56 -33.40
C PRO A 191 17.75 33.09 -32.38
N PRO A 192 18.69 33.95 -31.97
CA PRO A 192 19.74 33.60 -31.03
C PRO A 192 19.12 33.32 -29.65
N HIS A 193 19.24 32.07 -29.19
CA HIS A 193 18.96 31.70 -27.81
C HIS A 193 19.88 32.50 -26.87
N PRO A 194 19.34 33.12 -25.80
CA PRO A 194 20.17 33.70 -24.76
C PRO A 194 21.00 32.59 -24.09
N PRO A 195 22.23 32.87 -23.66
CA PRO A 195 23.09 31.88 -23.02
C PRO A 195 22.44 31.40 -21.73
N GLU A 196 21.95 30.16 -21.75
CA GLU A 196 21.62 29.39 -20.54
C GLU A 196 22.90 29.29 -19.71
N MET A 197 22.98 30.13 -18.68
CA MET A 197 23.94 29.92 -17.61
C MET A 197 23.49 28.69 -16.82
N GLU A 198 23.85 27.51 -17.31
CA GLU A 198 23.96 26.29 -16.50
C GLU A 198 24.98 26.59 -15.38
N LYS A 199 24.49 27.20 -14.30
CA LYS A 199 25.18 27.20 -13.02
C LYS A 199 25.09 25.77 -12.51
N ASN A 200 26.01 24.93 -12.96
CA ASN A 200 26.33 23.67 -12.32
C ASN A 200 26.70 24.00 -10.87
N HIS A 201 25.70 23.91 -9.98
CA HIS A 201 25.86 24.04 -8.55
C HIS A 201 26.72 22.86 -8.13
N VAL A 202 28.03 23.11 -8.03
CA VAL A 202 28.99 22.13 -7.53
C VAL A 202 28.62 21.86 -6.09
N ILE A 203 27.90 20.75 -5.87
CA ILE A 203 27.64 20.22 -4.54
C ILE A 203 29.00 19.84 -3.97
N SER A 204 29.55 20.69 -3.10
CA SER A 204 30.81 20.40 -2.41
C SER A 204 30.62 19.14 -1.56
N SER A 205 31.59 18.23 -1.58
CA SER A 205 31.58 17.02 -0.74
C SER A 205 31.32 17.32 0.74
N GLU A 206 31.81 18.46 1.24
CA GLU A 206 31.56 18.93 2.61
C GLU A 206 30.08 19.14 2.93
N ALA A 207 29.28 19.60 1.96
CA ALA A 207 27.83 19.77 2.14
C ALA A 207 27.12 18.41 2.26
N VAL A 208 27.55 17.43 1.46
CA VAL A 208 27.03 16.06 1.52
C VAL A 208 27.38 15.41 2.87
N ASP A 209 28.62 15.59 3.34
CA ASP A 209 29.08 15.02 4.60
C ASP A 209 28.38 15.67 5.81
N MET A 210 28.11 16.98 5.78
CA MET A 210 27.31 17.64 6.82
C MET A 210 25.87 17.13 6.85
N GLU A 211 25.23 16.97 5.69
CA GLU A 211 23.88 16.42 5.58
C GLU A 211 23.83 14.96 6.05
N ALA A 212 24.81 14.15 5.67
CA ALA A 212 24.93 12.76 6.11
C ALA A 212 25.12 12.64 7.63
N ASN A 213 25.95 13.50 8.24
CA ASN A 213 26.15 13.52 9.68
C ASN A 213 24.91 14.02 10.44
N ALA A 214 24.22 15.04 9.91
CA ALA A 214 22.95 15.51 10.47
C ALA A 214 21.88 14.40 10.42
N PHE A 215 21.84 13.65 9.33
CA PHE A 215 20.94 12.50 9.18
C PHE A 215 21.28 11.37 10.16
N LEU A 216 22.57 11.03 10.30
CA LEU A 216 23.02 10.04 11.29
C LEU A 216 22.69 10.46 12.72
N SER A 217 22.77 11.74 13.03
CA SER A 217 22.42 12.25 14.36
C SER A 217 20.94 12.04 14.71
N VAL A 218 20.05 12.16 13.71
CA VAL A 218 18.61 11.88 13.87
C VAL A 218 18.38 10.39 14.09
N LEU A 219 19.06 9.51 13.34
CA LEU A 219 18.96 8.07 13.52
C LEU A 219 19.50 7.58 14.88
N GLN A 220 20.52 8.26 15.41
CA GLN A 220 21.10 7.96 16.72
C GLN A 220 20.27 8.52 17.88
N GLN A 221 19.28 9.37 17.61
CA GLN A 221 18.46 9.97 18.65
C GLN A 221 17.60 8.89 19.34
N LYS A 222 17.97 8.57 20.59
CA LYS A 222 17.30 7.56 21.42
C LYS A 222 15.99 8.04 22.04
N GLU A 223 15.85 9.34 22.25
CA GLU A 223 14.76 9.93 23.01
C GLU A 223 14.01 10.98 22.19
N VAL A 224 12.69 11.01 22.34
CA VAL A 224 11.84 12.03 21.70
C VAL A 224 12.21 13.40 22.30
N PRO A 225 12.33 14.47 21.48
CA PRO A 225 12.57 15.81 21.98
C PRO A 225 11.60 16.18 23.13
N PRO A 226 12.07 16.77 24.25
CA PRO A 226 11.23 17.02 25.42
C PRO A 226 10.01 17.91 25.17
N ASP A 227 10.13 18.86 24.24
CA ASP A 227 9.06 19.74 23.78
C ASP A 227 7.97 18.96 23.03
N ILE A 228 8.36 18.04 22.16
CA ILE A 228 7.44 17.15 21.45
C ILE A 228 6.78 16.17 22.41
N LEU A 229 7.53 15.61 23.36
CA LEU A 229 7.00 14.77 24.41
C LEU A 229 5.93 15.51 25.23
N ALA A 230 6.22 16.73 25.68
CA ALA A 230 5.28 17.57 26.40
C ALA A 230 4.02 17.87 25.55
N ALA A 231 4.19 18.12 24.25
CA ALA A 231 3.06 18.36 23.35
C ALA A 231 2.14 17.13 23.21
N TRP A 232 2.70 15.91 23.13
CA TRP A 232 1.90 14.68 23.18
C TRP A 232 1.16 14.51 24.52
N MET A 233 1.83 14.78 25.65
CA MET A 233 1.20 14.70 26.97
C MET A 233 0.04 15.70 27.12
N ILE A 234 0.21 16.93 26.62
CA ILE A 234 -0.88 17.94 26.62
C ILE A 234 -2.05 17.44 25.76
N ARG A 235 -1.76 16.90 24.58
CA ARG A 235 -2.78 16.40 23.66
C ARG A 235 -3.59 15.25 24.24
N ASP A 236 -2.93 14.30 24.92
CA ASP A 236 -3.61 13.16 25.54
C ASP A 236 -4.27 13.52 26.88
N GLY A 237 -3.81 14.57 27.55
CA GLY A 237 -4.30 14.98 28.86
C GLY A 237 -4.06 13.91 29.93
N GLN A 238 -5.13 13.42 30.54
CA GLN A 238 -5.09 12.31 31.53
C GLN A 238 -5.36 10.94 30.89
N SER A 239 -5.58 10.89 29.58
CA SER A 239 -5.80 9.63 28.87
C SER A 239 -4.49 8.90 28.62
N LEU A 240 -4.60 7.61 28.32
CA LEU A 240 -3.44 6.80 27.99
C LEU A 240 -2.88 7.22 26.63
N PRO A 241 -1.55 7.18 26.45
CA PRO A 241 -0.90 7.36 25.16
C PRO A 241 -1.60 6.57 24.06
N GLN A 242 -2.08 7.28 23.05
CA GLN A 242 -2.64 6.70 21.82
C GLN A 242 -1.64 6.79 20.67
N PRO A 243 -1.62 5.82 19.74
CA PRO A 243 -0.89 5.95 18.49
C PRO A 243 -1.25 7.27 17.76
N PRO A 244 -0.37 7.78 16.88
CA PRO A 244 -0.72 8.90 16.02
C PRO A 244 -1.99 8.60 15.19
N ALA A 245 -2.94 9.53 15.13
CA ALA A 245 -4.19 9.36 14.38
C ALA A 245 -3.94 9.21 12.87
N HIS A 246 -2.91 9.89 12.37
CA HIS A 246 -2.48 9.85 10.98
C HIS A 246 -1.01 9.42 10.92
N PRO A 247 -0.70 8.13 10.67
CA PRO A 247 0.66 7.74 10.33
C PRO A 247 1.06 8.42 9.01
N LEU A 248 2.33 8.81 8.88
CA LEU A 248 2.80 9.47 7.65
C LEU A 248 2.68 8.56 6.44
N PHE A 249 2.96 7.27 6.63
CA PHE A 249 2.88 6.28 5.57
C PHE A 249 1.80 5.26 5.90
N SER A 250 0.88 5.06 4.96
CA SER A 250 -0.10 3.98 5.02
C SER A 250 0.45 2.71 4.37
N PRO A 251 -0.01 1.52 4.79
CA PRO A 251 0.42 0.25 4.18
C PRO A 251 0.02 0.15 2.71
N ALA A 252 -1.12 0.72 2.31
CA ALA A 252 -1.53 0.75 0.91
C ALA A 252 -0.94 1.97 0.18
N PRO A 253 -0.33 1.80 -1.00
CA PRO A 253 0.02 2.92 -1.86
C PRO A 253 -1.26 3.61 -2.33
N PRO A 254 -1.36 4.95 -2.18
CA PRO A 254 -2.54 5.67 -2.58
C PRO A 254 -2.70 5.64 -4.09
N LYS A 255 -3.94 5.42 -4.55
CA LYS A 255 -4.30 5.61 -5.95
C LYS A 255 -4.22 7.10 -6.26
N LEU A 256 -3.17 7.51 -6.98
CA LEU A 256 -3.14 8.85 -7.60
C LEU A 256 -4.14 8.87 -8.76
N SER A 257 -5.38 9.25 -8.46
CA SER A 257 -6.34 9.68 -9.48
C SER A 257 -5.90 11.00 -10.12
N ASP A 258 -5.10 11.79 -9.39
CA ASP A 258 -4.53 13.05 -9.83
C ASP A 258 -3.00 12.98 -9.82
N PRO A 259 -2.35 12.91 -11.00
CA PRO A 259 -0.91 12.80 -11.06
C PRO A 259 -0.21 14.12 -10.67
N THR A 260 -0.93 15.26 -10.62
CA THR A 260 -0.38 16.57 -10.19
C THR A 260 -0.33 16.76 -8.68
N ALA A 261 -0.98 15.88 -7.91
CA ALA A 261 -1.20 15.98 -6.46
C ALA A 261 -2.10 17.13 -5.98
N LYS A 262 -2.58 18.01 -6.85
CA LYS A 262 -3.40 19.18 -6.46
C LYS A 262 -4.63 18.77 -5.65
N ASN A 263 -5.39 17.81 -6.15
CA ASN A 263 -6.63 17.36 -5.51
C ASN A 263 -6.38 16.66 -4.18
N LEU A 264 -5.25 15.96 -4.07
CA LEU A 264 -4.86 15.27 -2.84
C LEU A 264 -4.40 16.25 -1.76
N LEU A 265 -3.59 17.24 -2.14
CA LEU A 265 -2.97 18.18 -1.20
C LEU A 265 -3.87 19.37 -0.86
N GLY A 266 -4.82 19.72 -1.73
CA GLY A 266 -5.72 20.86 -1.56
C GLY A 266 -5.05 22.23 -1.69
N ASP A 267 -3.75 22.27 -2.02
CA ASP A 267 -2.95 23.49 -2.14
C ASP A 267 -2.05 23.39 -3.40
N VAL A 268 -2.32 24.28 -4.37
CA VAL A 268 -1.59 24.36 -5.65
C VAL A 268 -0.12 24.69 -5.43
N LYS A 269 0.19 25.59 -4.48
CA LYS A 269 1.55 26.02 -4.19
C LYS A 269 2.36 24.87 -3.59
N LEU A 270 1.75 24.11 -2.68
CA LEU A 270 2.39 22.94 -2.08
C LEU A 270 2.65 21.85 -3.13
N ALA A 271 1.67 21.56 -3.99
CA ALA A 271 1.82 20.63 -5.10
C ALA A 271 2.94 21.05 -6.06
N LEU A 272 3.01 22.34 -6.40
CA LEU A 272 4.06 22.89 -7.24
C LEU A 272 5.45 22.71 -6.61
N ASN A 273 5.60 23.12 -5.35
CA ASN A 273 6.86 22.99 -4.61
C ASN A 273 7.32 21.52 -4.52
N LEU A 274 6.40 20.57 -4.35
CA LEU A 274 6.72 19.14 -4.33
C LEU A 274 7.20 18.64 -5.70
N ASN A 275 6.51 19.01 -6.77
CA ASN A 275 6.93 18.67 -8.13
C ASN A 275 8.31 19.23 -8.44
N GLN A 276 8.59 20.49 -8.07
CA GLN A 276 9.90 21.11 -8.23
C GLN A 276 10.96 20.42 -7.36
N ARG A 277 10.63 20.05 -6.12
CA ARG A 277 11.52 19.29 -5.22
C ARG A 277 11.91 17.95 -5.84
N LEU A 278 10.96 17.23 -6.42
CA LEU A 278 11.20 15.91 -7.04
C LEU A 278 11.96 15.98 -8.38
N GLN A 279 11.96 17.14 -9.05
CA GLN A 279 12.77 17.44 -10.23
C GLN A 279 14.21 17.82 -9.89
N SER A 280 14.48 18.30 -8.68
CA SER A 280 15.85 18.61 -8.26
C SER A 280 16.76 17.38 -8.33
N PRO A 281 18.10 17.54 -8.44
CA PRO A 281 19.04 16.41 -8.46
C PRO A 281 18.89 15.45 -7.26
N SER A 282 18.54 15.99 -6.09
CA SER A 282 18.26 15.21 -4.87
C SER A 282 16.87 14.56 -4.83
N GLY A 283 15.99 14.81 -5.80
CA GLY A 283 14.63 14.25 -5.83
C GLY A 283 14.61 12.72 -5.83
N THR A 284 15.60 12.08 -6.47
CA THR A 284 15.77 10.62 -6.41
C THR A 284 16.10 10.13 -5.01
N ILE A 285 16.93 10.86 -4.27
CA ILE A 285 17.28 10.55 -2.88
C ILE A 285 16.04 10.68 -1.99
N VAL A 286 15.26 11.74 -2.17
CA VAL A 286 13.99 11.95 -1.44
C VAL A 286 13.07 10.75 -1.63
N LEU A 287 12.86 10.28 -2.87
CA LEU A 287 12.00 9.13 -3.13
C LEU A 287 12.52 7.82 -2.53
N LYS A 288 13.82 7.54 -2.64
CA LYS A 288 14.43 6.35 -2.01
C LYS A 288 14.32 6.40 -0.50
N LEU A 289 14.49 7.56 0.11
CA LEU A 289 14.35 7.70 1.55
C LEU A 289 12.89 7.55 1.98
N CYS A 290 11.93 8.11 1.23
CA CYS A 290 10.51 7.89 1.50
C CYS A 290 10.13 6.41 1.43
N GLN A 291 10.66 5.66 0.46
CA GLN A 291 10.51 4.20 0.39
C GLN A 291 11.06 3.53 1.66
N ALA A 292 12.27 3.88 2.09
CA ALA A 292 12.87 3.32 3.30
C ALA A 292 12.07 3.66 4.58
N LEU A 293 11.56 4.89 4.70
CA LEU A 293 10.71 5.31 5.83
C LEU A 293 9.36 4.59 5.85
N TRP A 294 8.77 4.33 4.67
CA TRP A 294 7.59 3.50 4.55
C TRP A 294 7.86 2.05 4.98
N THR A 295 8.95 1.44 4.49
CA THR A 295 9.36 0.08 4.92
C THR A 295 9.58 0.01 6.43
N LEU A 296 10.23 1.03 7.02
CA LEU A 296 10.43 1.10 8.47
C LEU A 296 9.09 1.17 9.23
N THR A 297 8.09 1.86 8.68
CA THR A 297 6.73 1.90 9.24
C THR A 297 6.10 0.52 9.20
N ALA A 298 6.13 -0.15 8.05
CA ALA A 298 5.57 -1.49 7.88
C ALA A 298 6.22 -2.52 8.82
N LEU A 299 7.56 -2.51 8.93
CA LEU A 299 8.29 -3.39 9.86
C LEU A 299 7.93 -3.12 11.32
N THR A 300 7.76 -1.84 11.70
CA THR A 300 7.34 -1.47 13.05
C THR A 300 5.91 -1.94 13.33
N GLU A 301 4.98 -1.72 12.40
CA GLU A 301 3.61 -2.21 12.51
C GLU A 301 3.56 -3.74 12.65
N GLN A 302 4.30 -4.46 11.82
CA GLN A 302 4.44 -5.92 11.91
C GLN A 302 4.95 -6.35 13.29
N GLN A 303 6.05 -5.76 13.76
CA GLN A 303 6.63 -6.07 15.07
C GLN A 303 5.62 -5.83 16.21
N THR A 304 4.87 -4.73 16.16
CA THR A 304 3.87 -4.40 17.19
C THR A 304 2.68 -5.36 17.15
N SER A 305 2.27 -5.81 15.94
CA SER A 305 1.23 -6.82 15.76
C SER A 305 1.67 -8.17 16.32
N GLU A 306 2.89 -8.61 16.02
CA GLU A 306 3.47 -9.86 16.55
C GLU A 306 3.54 -9.84 18.08
N ALA A 307 3.99 -8.73 18.68
CA ALA A 307 4.04 -8.59 20.14
C ALA A 307 2.66 -8.68 20.80
N LEU A 308 1.61 -8.14 20.17
CA LEU A 308 0.23 -8.27 20.65
C LEU A 308 -0.28 -9.72 20.57
N ILE A 309 0.00 -10.42 19.47
CA ILE A 309 -0.35 -11.82 19.29
C ILE A 309 0.35 -12.67 20.35
N GLU A 310 1.66 -12.49 20.55
CA GLU A 310 2.46 -13.21 21.54
C GLU A 310 1.92 -12.99 22.97
N LEU A 311 1.56 -11.75 23.33
CA LEU A 311 0.96 -11.46 24.63
C LEU A 311 -0.37 -12.21 24.80
N GLU A 312 -1.26 -12.18 23.81
CA GLU A 312 -2.55 -12.86 23.90
C GLU A 312 -2.42 -14.38 23.99
N GLU A 313 -1.47 -14.98 23.26
CA GLU A 313 -1.18 -16.41 23.36
C GLU A 313 -0.64 -16.78 24.75
N SER A 314 0.29 -15.98 25.28
CA SER A 314 0.82 -16.14 26.63
C SER A 314 -0.28 -16.04 27.70
N LEU A 315 -1.14 -15.02 27.62
CA LEU A 315 -2.27 -14.84 28.54
C LEU A 315 -3.26 -16.00 28.47
N LYS A 316 -3.56 -16.52 27.27
CA LYS A 316 -4.42 -17.71 27.08
C LYS A 316 -3.81 -18.95 27.72
N GLN A 317 -2.51 -19.16 27.59
CA GLN A 317 -1.82 -20.30 28.21
C GLN A 317 -1.87 -20.23 29.73
N VAL A 318 -1.59 -19.05 30.31
CA VAL A 318 -1.66 -18.83 31.77
C VAL A 318 -3.09 -19.03 32.28
N HIS A 319 -4.09 -18.53 31.54
CA HIS A 319 -5.50 -18.74 31.87
C HIS A 319 -5.87 -20.22 31.93
N LYS A 320 -5.49 -21.00 30.89
CA LYS A 320 -5.72 -22.45 30.85
C LYS A 320 -5.08 -23.17 32.03
N GLN A 321 -3.86 -22.80 32.41
CA GLN A 321 -3.17 -23.38 33.56
C GLN A 321 -3.88 -23.04 34.89
N ARG A 322 -4.36 -21.81 35.06
CA ARG A 322 -5.11 -21.39 36.25
C ARG A 322 -6.44 -22.11 36.38
N GLU A 323 -7.19 -22.26 35.29
CA GLU A 323 -8.45 -23.00 35.29
C GLU A 323 -8.27 -24.47 35.67
N ALA A 324 -7.19 -25.12 35.20
CA ALA A 324 -6.84 -26.47 35.64
C ALA A 324 -6.52 -26.52 37.15
N ASN A 325 -5.82 -25.50 37.68
CA ASN A 325 -5.54 -25.39 39.11
C ASN A 325 -6.81 -25.20 39.94
N PHE A 326 -7.73 -24.33 39.48
CA PHE A 326 -9.03 -24.13 40.13
C PHE A 326 -9.87 -25.39 40.15
N ALA A 327 -9.92 -26.14 39.04
CA ALA A 327 -10.59 -27.43 38.98
C ALA A 327 -10.03 -28.42 40.02
N MET A 328 -8.69 -28.47 40.16
CA MET A 328 -8.03 -29.31 41.17
C MET A 328 -8.39 -28.87 42.60
N ARG A 329 -8.38 -27.57 42.90
CA ARG A 329 -8.78 -27.04 44.23
C ARG A 329 -10.24 -27.33 44.57
N MET A 330 -11.14 -27.26 43.58
CA MET A 330 -12.54 -27.62 43.78
C MET A 330 -12.72 -29.12 44.03
N ALA A 331 -11.94 -29.97 43.36
CA ALA A 331 -11.99 -31.42 43.55
C ALA A 331 -11.52 -31.86 44.94
N THR A 332 -10.59 -31.14 45.57
CA THR A 332 -10.08 -31.46 46.92
C THR A 332 -10.97 -30.97 48.05
N ALA A 333 -11.91 -30.06 47.79
CA ALA A 333 -12.85 -29.55 48.78
C ALA A 333 -13.94 -30.61 49.09
N THR A 334 -13.87 -31.25 50.26
CA THR A 334 -14.73 -32.39 50.61
C THR A 334 -16.08 -32.00 51.24
N THR A 335 -16.12 -30.93 52.05
CA THR A 335 -17.34 -30.52 52.76
C THR A 335 -18.03 -29.32 52.09
N PRO A 336 -19.36 -29.14 52.27
CA PRO A 336 -20.08 -28.02 51.67
C PRO A 336 -19.55 -26.64 52.05
N SER A 337 -19.19 -26.43 53.32
CA SER A 337 -18.64 -25.16 53.81
C SER A 337 -17.27 -24.85 53.20
N VAL A 338 -16.39 -25.86 53.08
CA VAL A 338 -15.08 -25.69 52.42
C VAL A 338 -15.25 -25.43 50.93
N LYS A 339 -16.17 -26.12 50.25
CA LYS A 339 -16.49 -25.88 48.83
C LYS A 339 -16.91 -24.43 48.58
N GLN A 340 -17.77 -23.87 49.44
CA GLN A 340 -18.21 -22.48 49.32
C GLN A 340 -17.05 -21.49 49.50
N ALA A 341 -16.18 -21.73 50.49
CA ALA A 341 -15.01 -20.88 50.72
C ALA A 341 -14.02 -20.94 49.54
N VAL A 342 -13.74 -22.15 49.03
CA VAL A 342 -12.86 -22.36 47.86
C VAL A 342 -13.45 -21.70 46.62
N GLN A 343 -14.76 -21.81 46.39
CA GLN A 343 -15.42 -21.16 45.26
C GLN A 343 -15.30 -19.63 45.33
N SER A 344 -15.52 -19.03 46.51
CA SER A 344 -15.34 -17.58 46.69
C SER A 344 -13.90 -17.15 46.41
N HIS A 345 -12.91 -17.93 46.83
CA HIS A 345 -11.50 -17.64 46.57
C HIS A 345 -11.15 -17.78 45.08
N ILE A 346 -11.70 -18.78 44.38
CA ILE A 346 -11.51 -18.95 42.93
C ILE A 346 -12.07 -17.74 42.17
N GLU A 347 -13.26 -17.25 42.57
CA GLU A 347 -13.86 -16.09 41.93
C GLU A 347 -13.00 -14.82 42.14
N GLN A 348 -12.49 -14.62 43.36
CA GLN A 348 -11.55 -13.53 43.64
C GLN A 348 -10.26 -13.67 42.83
N ASP A 349 -9.70 -14.88 42.70
CA ASP A 349 -8.49 -15.16 41.91
C ASP A 349 -8.74 -14.90 40.41
N ARG A 350 -9.93 -15.23 39.89
CA ARG A 350 -10.34 -14.93 38.50
C ARG A 350 -10.42 -13.43 38.24
N GLN A 351 -11.06 -12.68 39.13
CA GLN A 351 -11.15 -11.22 39.02
C GLN A 351 -9.78 -10.55 39.13
N ALA A 352 -8.90 -11.05 40.02
CA ALA A 352 -7.53 -10.58 40.12
C ALA A 352 -6.72 -10.89 38.84
N PHE A 353 -6.90 -12.08 38.27
CA PHE A 353 -6.27 -12.46 37.01
C PHE A 353 -6.72 -11.57 35.85
N GLN A 354 -8.04 -11.35 35.73
CA GLN A 354 -8.59 -10.50 34.67
C GLN A 354 -8.02 -9.09 34.70
N ARG A 355 -7.97 -8.47 35.89
CA ARG A 355 -7.34 -7.15 36.07
C ARG A 355 -5.87 -7.15 35.67
N ALA A 356 -5.11 -8.18 36.07
CA ALA A 356 -3.71 -8.30 35.69
C ALA A 356 -3.51 -8.46 34.17
N CYS A 357 -4.39 -9.20 33.49
CA CYS A 357 -4.38 -9.31 32.03
C CYS A 357 -4.64 -7.95 31.38
N ASP A 358 -5.64 -7.21 31.87
CA ASP A 358 -6.01 -5.90 31.33
C ASP A 358 -4.89 -4.88 31.54
N GLU A 359 -4.24 -4.89 32.72
CA GLU A 359 -3.04 -4.08 33.00
C GLU A 359 -1.88 -4.41 32.04
N GLN A 360 -1.63 -5.70 31.74
CA GLN A 360 -0.58 -6.09 30.80
C GLN A 360 -0.88 -5.64 29.37
N ARG A 361 -2.12 -5.81 28.91
CA ARG A 361 -2.56 -5.30 27.59
C ARG A 361 -2.39 -3.80 27.49
N GLN A 362 -2.87 -3.09 28.52
CA GLN A 362 -2.81 -1.64 28.59
C GLN A 362 -1.37 -1.14 28.59
N LYS A 363 -0.46 -1.84 29.30
CA LYS A 363 0.97 -1.52 29.30
C LYS A 363 1.59 -1.70 27.91
N LEU A 364 1.38 -2.84 27.26
CA LEU A 364 1.91 -3.10 25.93
C LEU A 364 1.38 -2.08 24.91
N GLN A 365 0.09 -1.73 24.99
CA GLN A 365 -0.50 -0.69 24.12
C GLN A 365 0.15 0.69 24.33
N GLN A 366 0.45 1.07 25.58
CA GLN A 366 1.17 2.32 25.86
C GLN A 366 2.59 2.30 25.28
N ASP A 367 3.30 1.17 25.41
CA ASP A 367 4.65 0.99 24.87
C ASP A 367 4.64 1.10 23.34
N ILE A 368 3.69 0.43 22.67
CA ILE A 368 3.48 0.52 21.21
C ILE A 368 3.15 1.95 20.79
N ALA A 369 2.25 2.64 21.49
CA ALA A 369 1.89 4.02 21.19
C ALA A 369 3.10 4.96 21.24
N TRP A 370 3.96 4.82 22.26
CA TRP A 370 5.20 5.61 22.36
C TRP A 370 6.22 5.26 21.28
N GLN A 371 6.35 3.98 20.92
CA GLN A 371 7.21 3.56 19.82
C GLN A 371 6.78 4.19 18.50
N LEU A 372 5.49 4.18 18.17
CA LEU A 372 4.94 4.78 16.95
C LEU A 372 5.08 6.31 16.93
N ARG A 373 4.90 6.99 18.08
CA ARG A 373 5.15 8.43 18.21
C ARG A 373 6.60 8.80 17.97
N ARG A 374 7.53 7.98 18.48
CA ARG A 374 8.96 8.16 18.27
C ARG A 374 9.32 7.97 16.80
N LEU A 375 8.79 6.93 16.16
CA LEU A 375 8.96 6.71 14.73
C LEU A 375 8.47 7.91 13.91
N LEU A 376 7.25 8.39 14.18
CA LEU A 376 6.68 9.58 13.55
C LEU A 376 7.61 10.80 13.70
N CYS A 377 8.12 11.06 14.91
CA CYS A 377 9.03 12.17 15.17
C CYS A 377 10.30 12.06 14.31
N VAL A 378 10.93 10.88 14.28
CA VAL A 378 12.15 10.63 13.48
C VAL A 378 11.87 10.84 12.00
N GLN A 379 10.75 10.34 11.49
CA GLN A 379 10.35 10.55 10.09
C GLN A 379 10.16 12.04 9.77
N GLN A 380 9.49 12.80 10.64
CA GLN A 380 9.30 14.24 10.48
C GLN A 380 10.65 14.99 10.48
N GLN A 381 11.57 14.64 11.37
CA GLN A 381 12.92 15.24 11.40
C GLN A 381 13.67 14.98 10.10
N ILE A 382 13.67 13.74 9.62
CA ILE A 382 14.33 13.34 8.37
C ILE A 382 13.75 14.12 7.18
N LEU A 383 12.42 14.15 7.05
CA LEU A 383 11.76 14.85 5.92
C LEU A 383 11.93 16.37 6.00
N THR A 384 12.05 16.93 7.20
CA THR A 384 12.39 18.34 7.42
C THR A 384 13.82 18.64 6.98
N GLN A 385 14.79 17.79 7.34
CA GLN A 385 16.19 17.93 6.90
C GLN A 385 16.34 17.83 5.38
N LEU A 386 15.55 16.95 4.75
CA LEU A 386 15.47 16.87 3.28
C LEU A 386 14.72 18.03 2.62
N GLN A 387 14.25 19.01 3.40
CA GLN A 387 13.48 20.16 2.91
C GLN A 387 12.28 19.74 2.07
N VAL A 388 11.58 18.68 2.49
CA VAL A 388 10.33 18.27 1.85
C VAL A 388 9.27 19.33 2.15
N PRO A 389 8.64 19.96 1.13
CA PRO A 389 7.60 20.97 1.36
C PRO A 389 6.48 20.45 2.27
N GLY A 390 6.10 21.24 3.28
CA GLY A 390 5.13 20.86 4.31
C GLY A 390 5.73 20.22 5.57
N PHE A 391 7.03 19.97 5.61
CA PHE A 391 7.75 19.52 6.80
C PHE A 391 8.61 20.66 7.36
N THR A 392 8.20 21.20 8.51
CA THR A 392 8.87 22.31 9.21
C THR A 392 9.48 21.89 10.54
N GLY A 393 9.55 20.59 10.80
CA GLY A 393 9.97 19.98 12.06
C GLY A 393 8.94 18.99 12.61
N PRO A 394 9.26 18.33 13.74
CA PRO A 394 8.32 17.48 14.45
C PRO A 394 7.08 18.25 14.89
N THR A 395 5.92 17.62 14.78
CA THR A 395 4.65 18.23 15.19
C THR A 395 3.66 17.17 15.67
N VAL A 396 2.81 17.58 16.61
CA VAL A 396 1.70 16.77 17.13
C VAL A 396 0.33 17.30 16.69
N VAL A 397 0.31 18.40 15.93
CA VAL A 397 -0.90 19.08 15.49
C VAL A 397 -1.59 18.24 14.42
N GLU A 398 -2.82 17.82 14.69
CA GLU A 398 -3.56 16.85 13.88
C GLU A 398 -3.75 17.29 12.43
N SER A 399 -4.13 18.54 12.18
CA SER A 399 -4.29 19.07 10.81
C SER A 399 -2.98 19.07 10.03
N THR A 400 -1.84 19.34 10.69
CA THR A 400 -0.52 19.28 10.07
C THR A 400 -0.11 17.83 9.80
N LEU A 401 -0.41 16.90 10.72
CA LEU A 401 -0.16 15.47 10.52
C LEU A 401 -0.97 14.92 9.34
N GLU A 402 -2.24 15.31 9.21
CA GLU A 402 -3.08 14.92 8.07
C GLU A 402 -2.50 15.43 6.74
N GLN A 403 -2.05 16.68 6.71
CA GLN A 403 -1.39 17.24 5.52
C GLN A 403 -0.08 16.53 5.20
N GLN A 404 0.76 16.24 6.21
CA GLN A 404 2.01 15.50 6.05
C GLN A 404 1.77 14.06 5.56
N ALA A 405 0.73 13.39 6.05
CA ALA A 405 0.32 12.09 5.55
C ALA A 405 -0.10 12.14 4.07
N LYS A 406 -0.83 13.18 3.64
CA LYS A 406 -1.17 13.41 2.22
C LYS A 406 0.07 13.67 1.35
N ILE A 407 1.07 14.38 1.87
CA ILE A 407 2.36 14.59 1.18
C ILE A 407 3.11 13.26 1.03
N CYS A 408 3.25 12.49 2.11
CA CYS A 408 3.89 11.17 2.08
C CYS A 408 3.16 10.18 1.17
N ALA A 409 1.83 10.23 1.14
CA ALA A 409 1.00 9.51 0.18
C ALA A 409 1.36 9.85 -1.28
N TYR A 410 1.51 11.13 -1.62
CA TYR A 410 1.96 11.52 -2.96
C TYR A 410 3.38 11.02 -3.27
N LEU A 411 4.33 11.18 -2.34
CA LEU A 411 5.72 10.73 -2.52
C LEU A 411 5.80 9.21 -2.69
N HIS A 412 4.96 8.47 -1.97
CA HIS A 412 4.82 7.03 -2.07
C HIS A 412 4.44 6.62 -3.51
N ALA A 413 3.39 7.21 -4.05
CA ALA A 413 2.95 6.90 -5.40
C ALA A 413 3.93 7.41 -6.48
N ALA A 414 4.64 8.52 -6.23
CA ALA A 414 5.66 9.03 -7.13
C ALA A 414 6.87 8.07 -7.27
N PHE A 415 7.33 7.44 -6.18
CA PHE A 415 8.41 6.46 -6.30
C PHE A 415 7.97 5.18 -7.03
N TYR A 416 6.74 4.70 -6.78
CA TYR A 416 6.19 3.56 -7.52
C TYR A 416 6.10 3.86 -9.02
N LEU A 417 5.61 5.05 -9.37
CA LEU A 417 5.52 5.47 -10.76
C LEU A 417 6.92 5.55 -11.39
N ARG A 418 7.88 6.18 -10.72
CA ARG A 418 9.28 6.27 -11.19
C ARG A 418 9.91 4.90 -11.38
N ASN A 419 9.68 3.94 -10.48
CA ASN A 419 10.18 2.57 -10.62
C ASN A 419 9.56 1.86 -11.83
N ARG A 420 8.31 2.17 -12.17
CA ARG A 420 7.58 1.57 -13.29
C ARG A 420 7.97 2.14 -14.65
N ILE A 421 8.07 3.48 -14.78
CA ILE A 421 8.30 4.14 -16.08
C ILE A 421 9.74 4.61 -16.29
N GLY A 422 10.59 4.46 -15.27
CA GLY A 422 11.96 4.95 -15.28
C GLY A 422 12.10 6.42 -14.81
N PRO A 423 13.33 6.84 -14.48
CA PRO A 423 13.61 8.18 -13.96
C PRO A 423 13.35 9.29 -14.97
N GLU A 424 13.85 9.15 -16.21
CA GLU A 424 13.73 10.20 -17.24
C GLU A 424 12.27 10.50 -17.63
N PRO A 425 11.43 9.49 -17.95
CA PRO A 425 10.03 9.76 -18.30
C PRO A 425 9.25 10.35 -17.14
N HIS A 426 9.57 9.94 -15.90
CA HIS A 426 8.96 10.51 -14.71
C HIS A 426 9.40 11.97 -14.48
N LEU A 427 10.66 12.33 -14.70
CA LEU A 427 11.12 13.72 -14.62
C LEU A 427 10.44 14.61 -15.67
N ALA A 428 10.32 14.14 -16.92
CA ALA A 428 9.59 14.83 -17.96
C ALA A 428 8.11 15.05 -17.60
N LEU A 429 7.48 14.04 -16.98
CA LEU A 429 6.11 14.15 -16.47
C LEU A 429 6.00 15.21 -15.36
N LEU A 430 6.89 15.19 -14.37
CA LEU A 430 6.90 16.17 -13.28
C LEU A 430 7.12 17.60 -13.80
N ALA A 431 7.98 17.79 -14.80
CA ALA A 431 8.21 19.09 -15.43
C ALA A 431 6.94 19.62 -16.13
N ALA A 432 6.25 18.75 -16.89
CA ALA A 432 4.99 19.10 -17.52
C ALA A 432 3.90 19.45 -16.48
N GLN A 433 3.87 18.75 -15.35
CA GLN A 433 2.94 19.04 -14.25
C GLN A 433 3.27 20.34 -13.53
N ALA A 434 4.53 20.59 -13.22
CA ALA A 434 4.98 21.84 -12.60
C ALA A 434 4.59 23.06 -13.44
N LYS A 435 4.81 23.01 -14.76
CA LYS A 435 4.38 24.09 -15.66
C LYS A 435 2.86 24.34 -15.60
N ARG A 436 2.04 23.28 -15.61
CA ARG A 436 0.58 23.41 -15.48
C ARG A 436 0.18 24.02 -14.13
N LEU A 437 0.85 23.63 -13.05
CA LEU A 437 0.60 24.16 -11.70
C LEU A 437 1.03 25.63 -11.59
N GLU A 438 2.13 26.03 -12.24
CA GLU A 438 2.56 27.44 -12.33
C GLU A 438 1.54 28.31 -13.05
N GLU A 439 1.01 27.84 -14.19
CA GLU A 439 -0.05 28.54 -14.93
C GLU A 439 -1.32 28.69 -14.08
N GLN A 440 -1.73 27.63 -13.38
CA GLN A 440 -2.87 27.67 -12.47
C GLN A 440 -2.64 28.60 -11.29
N PHE A 441 -1.46 28.56 -10.68
CA PHE A 441 -1.08 29.44 -9.58
C PHE A 441 -1.11 30.90 -10.03
N ALA A 442 -0.53 31.22 -11.18
CA ALA A 442 -0.58 32.57 -11.76
C ALA A 442 -2.04 33.01 -12.05
N GLN A 443 -2.90 32.11 -12.52
CA GLN A 443 -4.30 32.39 -12.79
C GLN A 443 -5.11 32.67 -11.52
N GLU A 444 -4.86 31.93 -10.42
CA GLU A 444 -5.48 32.16 -9.10
C GLU A 444 -5.08 33.53 -8.51
N PHE A 445 -3.86 34.00 -8.76
CA PHE A 445 -3.42 35.35 -8.38
C PHE A 445 -3.96 36.46 -9.29
N ALA A 446 -4.05 36.21 -10.59
CA ALA A 446 -4.56 37.19 -11.55
C ALA A 446 -6.08 37.40 -11.43
N ASN A 447 -6.82 36.35 -11.05
CA ASN A 447 -8.27 36.39 -10.87
C ASN A 447 -8.61 36.00 -9.42
N PRO A 448 -8.37 36.90 -8.44
CA PRO A 448 -8.76 36.61 -7.06
C PRO A 448 -10.25 36.27 -7.02
N PRO A 449 -10.66 35.28 -6.20
CA PRO A 449 -12.06 34.92 -6.09
C PRO A 449 -12.87 36.18 -5.80
N PRO A 450 -14.03 36.38 -6.47
CA PRO A 450 -14.85 37.55 -6.20
C PRO A 450 -15.10 37.63 -4.70
N PRO A 451 -15.06 38.83 -4.10
CA PRO A 451 -15.29 38.97 -2.67
C PRO A 451 -16.57 38.23 -2.32
N PRO A 452 -16.59 37.44 -1.22
CA PRO A 452 -17.78 36.71 -0.83
C PRO A 452 -18.95 37.70 -0.86
N PRO A 453 -20.07 37.35 -1.51
CA PRO A 453 -21.19 38.27 -1.63
C PRO A 453 -21.46 38.82 -0.24
N PRO A 454 -21.57 40.16 -0.08
CA PRO A 454 -21.79 40.76 1.24
C PRO A 454 -22.88 39.96 1.90
N PRO A 455 -22.67 39.47 3.15
CA PRO A 455 -23.60 38.54 3.79
C PRO A 455 -24.96 39.16 3.56
N MET A 456 -25.77 38.51 2.70
CA MET A 456 -27.08 39.06 2.33
C MET A 456 -27.66 39.35 3.69
N GLN A 457 -27.90 40.63 4.00
CA GLN A 457 -28.61 41.00 5.22
C GLN A 457 -29.75 40.02 5.21
N GLN A 458 -29.74 39.07 6.16
CA GLN A 458 -30.83 38.14 6.29
C GLN A 458 -31.99 39.09 6.37
N GLN A 459 -32.76 39.19 5.28
CA GLN A 459 -34.06 39.81 5.30
C GLN A 459 -34.65 39.11 6.48
N GLN A 460 -34.81 39.85 7.58
CA GLN A 460 -35.35 39.34 8.81
C GLN A 460 -36.61 38.64 8.35
N GLN A 461 -36.55 37.31 8.25
CA GLN A 461 -37.74 36.56 7.94
C GLN A 461 -38.66 37.01 9.07
N PRO A 462 -39.82 37.58 8.73
CA PRO A 462 -40.73 38.04 9.76
C PRO A 462 -40.86 36.90 10.77
N PRO A 463 -40.70 37.20 12.07
CA PRO A 463 -40.67 36.17 13.10
C PRO A 463 -41.84 35.22 12.80
N PRO A 464 -41.59 33.89 12.78
CA PRO A 464 -42.63 32.93 12.46
C PRO A 464 -43.86 33.29 13.29
N PRO A 465 -45.05 33.37 12.68
CA PRO A 465 -46.24 33.79 13.39
C PRO A 465 -46.38 32.94 14.65
N PRO A 466 -46.71 33.57 15.80
CA PRO A 466 -46.89 32.82 17.04
C PRO A 466 -47.82 31.65 16.77
N PRO A 467 -47.50 30.43 17.26
CA PRO A 467 -48.33 29.27 17.02
C PRO A 467 -49.75 29.62 17.44
N GLN A 468 -50.64 29.70 16.44
CA GLN A 468 -52.04 29.89 16.72
C GLN A 468 -52.46 28.71 17.58
N GLN A 469 -52.86 29.00 18.81
CA GLN A 469 -53.52 28.06 19.70
C GLN A 469 -54.84 27.69 19.02
N GLY A 470 -54.79 26.68 18.16
CA GLY A 470 -55.95 26.05 17.57
C GLY A 470 -56.76 25.43 18.69
N LEU A 471 -57.93 26.02 18.94
CA LEU A 471 -58.98 25.42 19.74
C LEU A 471 -59.29 24.00 19.23
N TYR A 472 -59.18 23.04 20.16
CA TYR A 472 -59.98 21.82 20.29
C TYR A 472 -60.76 21.34 19.05
N GLY A 473 -60.14 20.41 18.31
CA GLY A 473 -60.85 19.44 17.47
C GLY A 473 -60.71 18.05 18.08
N ASN A 474 -61.80 17.53 18.67
CA ASN A 474 -61.90 16.14 19.14
C ASN A 474 -61.67 15.16 17.98
N GLY A 475 -60.49 14.54 17.94
CA GLY A 475 -60.20 13.39 17.09
C GLY A 475 -59.66 12.24 17.95
N PRO A 476 -60.10 10.98 17.73
CA PRO A 476 -59.60 9.85 18.49
C PRO A 476 -58.09 9.63 18.21
N PRO A 477 -57.31 9.26 19.24
CA PRO A 477 -55.85 9.24 19.14
C PRO A 477 -55.35 8.09 18.25
N PRO A 478 -54.30 8.31 17.44
CA PRO A 478 -53.55 7.22 16.84
C PRO A 478 -52.75 6.48 17.92
N SER A 479 -52.90 5.16 17.91
CA SER A 479 -52.16 4.22 18.75
C SER A 479 -50.67 4.23 18.38
N TYR A 480 -49.86 4.89 19.20
CA TYR A 480 -48.40 4.71 19.20
C TYR A 480 -48.01 3.56 20.15
N PRO A 481 -46.93 2.80 19.84
CA PRO A 481 -46.41 1.75 20.71
C PRO A 481 -45.86 2.33 22.03
N PRO A 482 -45.83 1.54 23.12
CA PRO A 482 -45.58 2.04 24.47
C PRO A 482 -44.16 2.57 24.63
N TYR A 483 -44.07 3.87 24.89
CA TYR A 483 -42.88 4.54 25.39
C TYR A 483 -42.78 4.24 26.90
N ASN A 484 -41.61 3.81 27.36
CA ASN A 484 -41.33 3.43 28.74
C ASN A 484 -40.62 4.61 29.46
N PRO A 485 -41.27 5.36 30.37
CA PRO A 485 -40.61 6.42 31.10
C PRO A 485 -40.07 5.89 32.43
N GLN A 486 -38.81 5.48 32.46
CA GLN A 486 -38.09 5.36 33.73
C GLN A 486 -37.43 6.70 34.09
N GLN A 487 -38.07 7.34 35.07
CA GLN A 487 -37.58 8.33 36.04
C GLN A 487 -36.13 8.81 35.88
N GLN A 488 -35.95 10.06 35.45
CA GLN A 488 -34.82 10.88 35.88
C GLN A 488 -35.16 11.50 37.24
N GLN A 489 -34.61 10.93 38.32
CA GLN A 489 -34.42 11.68 39.56
C GLN A 489 -33.19 12.60 39.37
N GLN A 490 -33.43 13.91 39.46
CA GLN A 490 -32.38 14.90 39.70
C GLN A 490 -31.70 14.58 41.04
N GLN A 491 -30.42 14.22 41.00
CA GLN A 491 -29.55 14.32 42.18
C GLN A 491 -28.75 15.62 42.07
N GLN A 492 -28.88 16.44 43.11
CA GLN A 492 -28.09 17.65 43.29
C GLN A 492 -26.62 17.28 43.55
N PRO A 493 -25.64 18.09 43.11
CA PRO A 493 -24.23 17.86 43.41
C PRO A 493 -23.94 18.30 44.86
N THR A 494 -23.81 17.31 45.74
CA THR A 494 -23.25 17.50 47.08
C THR A 494 -21.74 17.76 46.96
N TYR A 495 -21.29 18.93 47.41
CA TYR A 495 -19.87 19.21 47.64
C TYR A 495 -19.35 18.28 48.74
N GLY A 496 -18.49 17.34 48.37
CA GLY A 496 -17.78 16.42 49.26
C GLY A 496 -16.28 16.43 48.96
N HIS A 497 -15.49 16.51 50.03
CA HIS A 497 -14.06 16.79 50.11
C HIS A 497 -13.10 15.92 49.25
N PRO A 498 -11.89 16.44 48.94
CA PRO A 498 -10.85 15.71 48.21
C PRO A 498 -10.29 14.53 49.02
N PRO A 499 -9.81 13.46 48.34
CA PRO A 499 -9.19 12.32 49.01
C PRO A 499 -7.79 12.66 49.59
N PRO A 500 -7.38 12.04 50.71
CA PRO A 500 -6.05 12.24 51.29
C PRO A 500 -4.92 11.54 50.50
N PRO A 501 -3.66 12.01 50.63
CA PRO A 501 -2.48 11.48 49.94
C PRO A 501 -1.99 10.11 50.50
N PRO A 502 -1.13 9.36 49.77
CA PRO A 502 -0.50 8.10 50.23
C PRO A 502 0.74 8.41 51.13
N PRO A 503 1.58 7.47 51.66
CA PRO A 503 1.69 5.99 51.65
C PRO A 503 2.09 5.39 53.07
N PRO A 504 2.70 4.18 53.22
CA PRO A 504 4.15 4.04 53.02
C PRO A 504 4.60 2.77 52.26
N SER A 505 5.73 2.97 51.61
CA SER A 505 6.59 2.06 50.86
C SER A 505 7.41 1.06 51.71
N TYR A 506 7.40 -0.21 51.24
CA TYR A 506 8.43 -1.29 51.23
C TYR A 506 8.98 -1.91 52.54
N PRO A 507 9.31 -3.23 52.54
CA PRO A 507 10.60 -3.73 52.01
C PRO A 507 10.47 -4.86 50.96
N PRO A 508 11.58 -5.22 50.28
CA PRO A 508 11.61 -6.22 49.21
C PRO A 508 11.48 -7.65 49.75
N TYR A 509 10.80 -8.51 48.99
CA TYR A 509 10.82 -9.95 49.21
C TYR A 509 12.22 -10.49 48.84
N ARG A 510 13.04 -10.83 49.84
CA ARG A 510 14.24 -11.67 49.65
C ARG A 510 13.79 -13.13 49.49
N PRO A 511 14.12 -13.84 48.41
CA PRO A 511 14.04 -15.30 48.43
C PRO A 511 15.10 -15.86 49.41
N PRO A 512 14.82 -16.99 50.07
CA PRO A 512 15.76 -17.61 51.00
C PRO A 512 17.02 -18.06 50.27
N GLN A 513 18.18 -17.59 50.75
CA GLN A 513 19.48 -18.16 50.38
C GLN A 513 19.50 -19.63 50.81
N GLN A 514 19.52 -20.53 49.83
CA GLN A 514 19.95 -21.90 50.07
C GLN A 514 21.45 -21.86 50.38
N GLN A 515 21.81 -22.26 51.59
CA GLN A 515 23.19 -22.57 51.96
C GLN A 515 23.64 -23.79 51.15
N PRO A 516 24.78 -23.76 50.45
CA PRO A 516 25.42 -24.99 50.02
C PRO A 516 26.13 -25.63 51.23
N PRO A 517 25.99 -26.95 51.46
CA PRO A 517 26.70 -27.64 52.50
C PRO A 517 28.19 -27.73 52.17
N TYR A 518 29.01 -27.41 53.16
CA TYR A 518 30.41 -27.79 53.26
C TYR A 518 30.53 -29.32 53.19
N GLY A 519 31.33 -29.86 52.27
CA GLY A 519 31.70 -31.28 52.30
C GLY A 519 32.36 -31.84 51.04
N GLY A 520 33.68 -31.71 50.95
CA GLY A 520 34.58 -32.84 50.65
C GLY A 520 34.80 -33.28 49.20
N GLY A 521 35.99 -32.95 48.68
CA GLY A 521 37.00 -33.95 48.32
C GLY A 521 36.88 -34.78 47.03
N GLY A 522 37.87 -34.61 46.15
CA GLY A 522 38.21 -35.51 45.03
C GLY A 522 38.05 -34.79 43.68
N GLY A 523 39.06 -34.53 42.85
CA GLY A 523 40.29 -35.26 42.59
C GLY A 523 40.22 -35.86 41.18
N GLY A 524 40.92 -35.26 40.22
CA GLY A 524 41.03 -35.69 38.81
C GLY A 524 40.89 -34.49 37.86
N GLN A 525 41.96 -33.81 37.41
CA GLN A 525 42.86 -34.24 36.34
C GLN A 525 42.15 -35.02 35.23
N TYR A 526 41.96 -34.42 34.05
CA TYR A 526 42.66 -34.80 32.82
C TYR A 526 42.56 -33.68 31.78
N ASN A 527 43.70 -33.37 31.17
CA ASN A 527 43.84 -32.63 29.92
C ASN A 527 43.23 -33.45 28.76
N TYR A 528 42.56 -32.80 27.82
CA TYR A 528 42.93 -32.65 26.41
C TYR A 528 41.91 -31.77 25.69
#